data_AF-A0A285Z287-F1
#
_entry.id   AF-A0A285Z287-F1
#
_cell.length_a   1.000
_cell.length_b   1.000
_cell.length_c   1.000
_cell.angle_alpha   90.00
_cell.angle_beta   90.00
_cell.angle_gamma   90.00
#
_symmetry.space_group_name_H-M   'P 1'
#
loop_
_entity.id
_entity.type
_entity.pdbx_description
1 polymer ?
#
loop_
_entity_poly.entity_id
_entity_poly.type
_entity_poly.pdbx_seq_one_letter_code
_entity_poly.pdbx_strand_id
1 'polypeptide(L)' 'MRTIHDGEGRSWRVWHVVPQSQVLRSAAPGMMEGWLCFESEGDKRRLVSPRVDWDRVHDAELVEMLGRATTVRVRVS' A
#
# COMPACT_ATOMS: atom_id res chain seq x y z
N MET A 1 0.53 3.69 -10.93
CA MET A 1 1.62 3.26 -10.03
C MET A 1 2.60 4.42 -9.90
N ARG A 2 3.11 4.68 -8.69
CA ARG A 2 4.10 5.75 -8.43
C ARG A 2 5.29 5.19 -7.66
N THR A 3 6.41 5.89 -7.71
CA THR A 3 7.61 5.60 -6.90
C THR A 3 7.91 6.80 -6.02
N ILE A 4 8.12 6.55 -4.73
CA ILE A 4 8.51 7.57 -3.74
C ILE A 4 9.79 7.14 -3.02
N HIS A 5 10.40 8.06 -2.29
CA HIS A 5 11.53 7.80 -1.40
C HIS A 5 11.14 8.17 0.01
N ASP A 6 11.42 7.31 0.99
CA ASP A 6 11.22 7.66 2.40
C ASP A 6 12.37 8.52 2.94
N GLY A 7 12.30 8.90 4.22
CA GLY A 7 13.32 9.72 4.88
C GLY A 7 14.69 9.05 4.99
N GLU A 8 14.79 7.74 4.77
CA GLU A 8 16.05 6.98 4.74
C GLU A 8 16.59 6.82 3.31
N GLY A 9 15.91 7.38 2.31
CA GLY A 9 16.26 7.26 0.89
C GLY A 9 15.84 5.93 0.26
N ARG A 10 15.07 5.10 0.94
CA ARG A 10 14.60 3.82 0.41
C ARG A 10 13.48 4.06 -0.59
N SER A 11 13.56 3.42 -1.76
CA SER A 11 12.53 3.51 -2.79
C SER A 11 11.34 2.61 -2.49
N TRP A 12 10.14 3.16 -2.64
CA TRP A 12 8.87 2.45 -2.47
C TRP A 12 8.01 2.59 -3.71
N ARG A 13 7.53 1.46 -4.23
CA ARG A 13 6.48 1.43 -5.25
C ARG A 13 5.12 1.48 -4.57
N VAL A 14 4.25 2.35 -5.06
CA VAL A 14 2.91 2.58 -4.52
C VAL A 14 1.86 2.33 -5.59
N TRP A 15 0.86 1.51 -5.25
CA TRP A 15 -0.29 1.26 -6.11
C TRP A 15 -1.55 0.96 -5.29
N HIS A 16 -2.70 1.31 -5.86
CA HIS A 16 -4.01 0.98 -5.33
C HIS A 16 -4.46 -0.40 -5.80
N VAL A 17 -5.00 -1.19 -4.89
CA VAL A 17 -5.59 -2.50 -5.18
C VAL A 17 -7.07 -2.45 -4.83
N VAL A 18 -7.92 -2.70 -5.82
CA VAL A 18 -9.36 -2.92 -5.62
C VAL A 18 -9.64 -4.41 -5.81
N PRO A 19 -10.09 -5.15 -4.76
CA PRO A 19 -10.31 -6.59 -4.86
C PRO A 19 -11.53 -6.90 -5.72
N GLN A 20 -11.32 -7.18 -7.00
CA GLN A 20 -12.39 -7.53 -7.93
C GLN A 20 -12.88 -8.98 -7.76
N SER A 21 -12.02 -9.90 -7.32
CA SER A 21 -12.39 -11.31 -7.14
C SER A 21 -12.83 -11.64 -5.71
N GLN A 22 -13.68 -12.67 -5.58
CA GLN A 22 -14.14 -13.17 -4.28
C GLN A 22 -13.00 -13.75 -3.44
N VAL A 23 -12.00 -14.37 -4.08
CA VAL A 23 -10.79 -14.88 -3.41
C VAL A 23 -10.02 -13.76 -2.72
N LEU A 24 -9.82 -12.62 -3.39
CA LEU A 24 -9.14 -11.46 -2.79
C LEU A 24 -9.96 -10.83 -1.65
N ARG A 25 -11.29 -10.79 -1.80
CA ARG A 25 -12.19 -10.33 -0.72
C ARG A 25 -12.11 -11.21 0.52
N SER A 26 -12.05 -12.53 0.36
CA SER A 26 -11.90 -13.48 1.47
C SER A 26 -10.51 -13.44 2.12
N ALA A 27 -9.46 -13.17 1.35
CA ALA A 27 -8.09 -13.08 1.85
C ALA A 27 -7.80 -11.77 2.61
N ALA A 28 -8.63 -10.75 2.42
CA ALA A 28 -8.50 -9.44 3.04
C ALA A 28 -9.86 -8.91 3.55
N PRO A 29 -10.45 -9.58 4.56
CA PRO A 29 -11.73 -9.14 5.13
C PRO A 29 -11.56 -7.73 5.71
N GLY A 30 -12.48 -6.83 5.36
CA GLY A 30 -12.41 -5.41 5.73
C GLY A 30 -11.64 -4.50 4.76
N MET A 31 -11.01 -5.05 3.71
CA MET A 31 -10.33 -4.26 2.66
C MET A 31 -11.12 -4.19 1.35
N MET A 32 -12.45 -4.36 1.41
CA MET A 32 -13.32 -4.46 0.24
C MET A 32 -13.36 -3.17 -0.58
N GLU A 33 -13.21 -2.02 0.07
CA GLU A 33 -13.16 -0.72 -0.61
C GLU A 33 -11.81 -0.45 -1.30
N GLY A 34 -10.83 -1.34 -1.12
CA GLY A 34 -9.49 -1.22 -1.66
C GLY A 34 -8.45 -0.80 -0.63
N TRP A 35 -7.18 -0.91 -1.00
CA TRP A 35 -6.04 -0.51 -0.17
C TRP A 35 -4.88 -0.01 -1.00
N LEU A 36 -4.05 0.85 -0.42
CA LEU A 36 -2.74 1.17 -0.96
C LEU A 36 -1.74 0.11 -0.55
N CYS A 37 -1.00 -0.38 -1.52
CA CYS A 37 0.14 -1.24 -1.30
C CYS A 37 1.42 -0.43 -1.50
N PHE A 38 2.31 -0.54 -0.52
CA PHE A 38 3.66 -0.02 -0.56
C PHE A 38 4.60 -1.22 -0.61
N GLU A 39 5.51 -1.26 -1.56
CA GLU A 39 6.51 -2.31 -1.65
C GLU A 39 7.89 -1.73 -1.91
N SER A 40 8.83 -2.19 -1.11
CA SER A 40 10.25 -1.97 -1.28
C SER A 40 10.96 -3.33 -1.30
N GLU A 41 12.27 -3.32 -1.45
CA GLU A 41 13.07 -4.54 -1.39
C GLU A 41 12.89 -5.23 -0.02
N GLY A 42 12.25 -6.41 -0.02
CA GLY A 42 12.03 -7.20 1.19
C GLY A 42 10.92 -6.71 2.15
N ASP A 43 10.28 -5.56 1.89
CA ASP A 43 9.20 -5.02 2.73
C ASP A 43 7.94 -4.74 1.89
N LYS A 44 6.79 -5.10 2.45
CA LYS A 44 5.48 -4.85 1.86
C LYS A 44 4.53 -4.37 2.95
N ARG A 45 3.92 -3.22 2.74
CA ARG A 45 2.95 -2.63 3.67
C ARG A 45 1.64 -2.31 2.98
N ARG A 46 0.54 -2.38 3.73
CA ARG A 46 -0.80 -2.06 3.24
C ARG A 46 -1.45 -1.01 4.11
N LEU A 47 -2.08 -0.04 3.47
CA LEU A 47 -2.92 0.96 4.12
C LEU A 47 -4.35 0.84 3.58
N VAL A 48 -5.29 0.50 4.46
CA VAL A 48 -6.72 0.51 4.13
C VAL A 48 -7.19 1.96 4.14
N SER A 49 -7.31 2.56 2.96
CA SER A 49 -7.83 3.92 2.81
C SER A 49 -8.35 4.12 1.39
N PRO A 50 -9.66 3.95 1.17
CA PRO A 50 -10.25 4.03 -0.16
C PRO A 50 -10.62 5.47 -0.59
N ARG A 51 -10.35 6.49 0.24
CA ARG A 51 -10.92 7.85 0.06
C ARG A 51 -9.92 8.96 -0.27
N VAL A 52 -8.68 8.62 -0.63
CA VAL A 52 -7.68 9.64 -0.98
C VAL A 52 -7.28 9.48 -2.44
N ASP A 53 -7.26 10.59 -3.19
CA ASP A 53 -6.68 10.70 -4.53
C ASP A 53 -5.15 10.53 -4.42
N TRP A 54 -4.71 9.34 -4.03
CA TRP A 54 -3.32 9.01 -3.71
C TRP A 54 -2.37 9.26 -4.89
N ASP A 55 -2.91 9.23 -6.11
CA ASP A 55 -2.16 9.52 -7.33
C ASP A 55 -1.86 11.02 -7.48
N ARG A 56 -2.61 11.88 -6.79
CA ARG A 56 -2.50 13.34 -6.82
C ARG A 56 -1.85 13.95 -5.59
N VAL A 57 -1.78 13.23 -4.47
CA VAL A 57 -1.09 13.75 -3.27
C VAL A 57 0.42 13.82 -3.50
N HIS A 58 1.10 14.73 -2.79
CA HIS A 58 2.55 14.88 -2.88
C HIS A 58 3.29 13.66 -2.29
N ASP A 59 4.55 13.46 -2.71
CA ASP A 59 5.37 12.34 -2.22
C ASP A 59 5.52 12.36 -0.68
N ALA A 60 5.61 13.54 -0.07
CA ALA A 60 5.65 13.68 1.39
C ALA A 60 4.42 13.08 2.08
N GLU A 61 3.23 13.31 1.53
CA GLU A 61 1.98 12.73 2.05
C GLU A 61 1.97 11.20 1.88
N LEU A 62 2.50 10.69 0.75
CA LEU A 62 2.63 9.24 0.56
C LEU A 62 3.61 8.61 1.55
N VAL A 63 4.66 9.33 1.97
CA VAL A 63 5.59 8.90 3.01
C VAL A 63 4.90 8.87 4.39
N GLU A 64 4.07 9.88 4.70
CA GLU A 64 3.26 9.87 5.92
C GLU A 64 2.26 8.69 5.93
N MET A 65 1.61 8.42 4.80
CA MET A 65 0.75 7.26 4.61
C MET A 65 1.49 5.93 4.78
N LEU A 66 2.71 5.83 4.25
CA LEU A 66 3.59 4.67 4.43
C LEU A 66 3.89 4.45 5.92
N GLY A 67 4.11 5.51 6.70
CA GLY A 67 4.32 5.45 8.15
C GLY A 67 3.13 4.86 8.92
N ARG A 68 1.91 5.00 8.39
CA ARG A 68 0.67 4.44 8.94
C ARG A 68 0.33 3.05 8.39
N ALA A 69 1.02 2.59 7.34
CA ALA A 69 0.73 1.33 6.68
C ALA A 69 1.20 0.14 7.53
N THR A 70 0.42 -0.94 7.53
CA THR A 70 0.76 -2.15 8.29
C THR A 70 1.62 -3.09 7.46
N THR A 71 2.75 -3.56 8.01
CA THR A 71 3.60 -4.56 7.38
C THR A 71 2.88 -5.87 7.17
N VAL A 72 2.96 -6.40 5.95
CA VAL A 72 2.41 -7.68 5.56
C VAL A 72 3.54 -8.69 5.62
N ARG A 73 3.41 -9.71 6.47
CA ARG A 73 4.30 -10.87 6.41
C ARG A 73 4.04 -11.61 5.12
N VAL A 74 4.98 -11.55 4.18
CA VAL A 74 5.01 -12.49 3.05
C VAL A 74 5.39 -13.84 3.65
N ARG A 75 4.47 -14.82 3.60
CA ARG A 75 4.84 -16.20 3.84
C ARG A 75 5.75 -16.62 2.70
N VAL A 76 7.01 -16.95 3.01
CA VAL A 76 7.88 -17.68 2.10
C VAL A 76 7.35 -19.10 2.10
N SER A 77 6.80 -19.53 0.96
CA SER A 77 6.38 -20.91 0.72
C SER A 77 7.58 -21.82 0.52
#